data_AF-A0A920QSZ4-F1
#
_entry.id   AF-A0A920QSZ4-F1
#
_cell.length_a   1.000
_cell.length_b   1.000
_cell.length_c   1.000
_cell.angle_alpha   90.00
_cell.angle_beta   90.00
_cell.angle_gamma   90.00
#
_symmetry.space_group_name_H-M   'P 1'
#
loop_
_entity.id
_entity.type
_entity.pdbx_description
1 polymer ?
#
loop_
_entity_poly.entity_id
_entity_poly.type
_entity_poly.pdbx_seq_one_letter_code
_entity_poly.pdbx_strand_id
1 'polypeptide(L)'
;MFGSWDPAPQPSSVSTWVMALLVLFVTGCGQSGDEGTFLVSSADSERGELLALSCRVCHTFGADEEHLLGPNLHGVFGRSAASAPGFEYSAALQEADLVWTPERLDAWLAQPDDFLRVTT
;
A
#
# COMPACT_ATOMS: atom_id res chain seq x y z
N MET A 1 -32.66 -19.26 25.46
CA MET A 1 -32.90 -20.04 24.23
C MET A 1 -31.57 -20.13 23.48
N PHE A 2 -30.78 -21.18 23.75
CA PHE A 2 -29.50 -21.42 23.07
C PHE A 2 -29.71 -22.60 22.12
N GLY A 3 -29.89 -22.28 20.84
CA GLY A 3 -30.12 -23.24 19.77
C GLY A 3 -28.79 -23.82 19.25
N SER A 4 -28.79 -25.14 19.12
CA SER A 4 -27.69 -26.01 18.75
C SER A 4 -27.02 -25.66 17.42
N TRP A 5 -25.70 -25.54 17.48
CA TRP A 5 -24.77 -25.59 16.35
C TRP A 5 -24.72 -27.01 15.79
N ASP A 6 -25.04 -27.16 14.50
CA ASP A 6 -24.85 -28.39 13.72
C ASP A 6 -23.46 -28.37 13.05
N PRO A 7 -22.58 -29.37 13.28
CA PRO A 7 -21.33 -29.49 12.55
C PRO A 7 -21.53 -30.07 11.14
N ALA A 8 -20.78 -29.53 10.17
CA ALA A 8 -20.71 -29.99 8.79
C ALA A 8 -20.26 -31.47 8.67
N PRO A 9 -20.67 -32.19 7.60
CA PRO A 9 -20.28 -33.57 7.37
C PRO A 9 -18.78 -33.70 7.11
N GLN A 10 -18.13 -34.61 7.84
CA GLN A 10 -16.74 -34.99 7.63
C GLN A 10 -16.62 -35.90 6.40
N PRO A 11 -15.65 -35.69 5.48
CA PRO A 11 -15.44 -36.58 4.36
C PRO A 11 -14.92 -37.94 4.85
N SER A 12 -15.65 -39.00 4.49
CA SER A 12 -15.32 -40.39 4.76
C SER A 12 -14.13 -40.87 3.92
N SER A 13 -13.27 -41.67 4.56
CA SER A 13 -12.37 -42.66 3.94
C SER A 13 -11.30 -42.09 2.99
N VAL A 14 -10.28 -41.51 3.60
CA VAL A 14 -8.95 -41.32 3.00
C VAL A 14 -8.42 -42.69 2.55
N SER A 15 -8.53 -42.99 1.26
CA SER A 15 -7.86 -44.14 0.63
C SER A 15 -6.39 -43.77 0.43
N THR A 16 -5.55 -44.24 1.35
CA THR A 16 -4.10 -43.98 1.48
C THR A 16 -3.25 -44.38 0.26
N TRP A 17 -3.86 -44.87 -0.83
CA TRP A 17 -3.13 -45.41 -1.99
C TRP A 17 -3.05 -44.46 -3.20
N VAL A 18 -3.77 -43.33 -3.23
CA VAL A 18 -3.68 -42.37 -4.35
C VAL A 18 -2.58 -41.31 -4.16
N MET A 19 -2.09 -41.14 -2.92
CA MET A 19 -1.12 -40.08 -2.56
C MET A 19 0.35 -40.39 -2.94
N ALA A 20 0.69 -41.58 -3.43
CA ALA A 20 2.09 -41.99 -3.58
C ALA A 20 2.64 -42.05 -5.03
N LEU A 21 1.82 -41.81 -6.06
CA LEU A 21 2.28 -41.91 -7.47
C LEU A 21 2.11 -40.63 -8.31
N LEU A 22 1.63 -39.52 -7.73
CA LEU A 22 1.48 -38.23 -8.41
C LEU A 22 2.36 -37.09 -7.87
N VAL A 23 3.31 -37.38 -6.97
CA VAL A 23 4.18 -36.35 -6.34
C VAL A 23 5.63 -36.39 -6.87
N LEU A 24 5.92 -37.19 -7.90
CA LEU A 24 7.27 -37.37 -8.46
C LEU A 24 7.44 -36.92 -9.93
N PHE A 25 6.79 -35.83 -10.34
CA PHE A 25 7.23 -35.01 -11.48
C PHE A 25 6.80 -33.55 -11.25
N VAL A 26 7.49 -32.82 -10.38
CA VAL A 26 8.51 -31.85 -10.79
C VAL A 26 7.97 -30.76 -11.72
N THR A 27 7.78 -29.58 -11.11
CA THR A 27 8.35 -28.32 -11.59
C THR A 27 7.76 -27.72 -12.87
N GLY A 28 6.93 -26.70 -12.71
CA GLY A 28 6.75 -25.69 -13.75
C GLY A 28 5.55 -24.78 -13.53
N CYS A 29 5.82 -23.62 -12.93
CA CYS A 29 4.93 -22.45 -12.88
C CYS A 29 3.65 -22.57 -12.04
N GLY A 30 3.82 -22.45 -10.72
CA GLY A 30 2.91 -21.60 -9.97
C GLY A 30 3.01 -20.17 -10.53
N GLN A 31 1.93 -19.68 -11.13
CA GLN A 31 1.65 -18.24 -11.21
C GLN A 31 0.61 -17.92 -10.16
N SER A 32 1.07 -17.88 -8.91
CA SER A 32 0.61 -16.85 -7.99
C SER A 32 1.50 -15.62 -8.24
N GLY A 33 1.21 -14.87 -9.31
CA GLY A 33 1.61 -13.47 -9.40
C GLY A 33 0.46 -12.68 -8.78
N ASP A 34 0.55 -12.34 -7.50
CA ASP A 34 1.10 -11.06 -7.04
C ASP A 34 0.24 -9.89 -7.53
N GLU A 35 -0.83 -9.64 -6.78
CA GLU A 35 -1.29 -8.29 -6.50
C GLU A 35 -0.11 -7.41 -6.05
N GLY A 36 0.57 -6.75 -7.00
CA GLY A 36 1.53 -5.69 -6.66
C GLY A 36 2.61 -5.32 -7.66
N THR A 37 2.74 -5.98 -8.82
CA THR A 37 3.77 -5.58 -9.80
C THR A 37 3.37 -4.34 -10.63
N PHE A 38 3.70 -3.19 -10.05
CA PHE A 38 4.56 -2.20 -10.67
C PHE A 38 4.06 -1.56 -11.98
N LEU A 39 3.24 -0.51 -11.83
CA LEU A 39 3.11 0.55 -12.85
C LEU A 39 4.22 1.61 -12.73
N VAL A 40 5.48 1.21 -12.47
CA VAL A 40 6.65 2.12 -12.62
C VAL A 40 7.53 1.68 -13.79
N SER A 41 6.89 1.12 -14.83
CA SER A 41 7.56 0.80 -16.10
C SER A 41 7.89 2.05 -16.95
N SER A 42 7.43 3.25 -16.58
CA SER A 42 7.67 4.49 -17.34
C SER A 42 7.99 5.73 -16.48
N ALA A 43 8.35 5.55 -15.21
CA ALA A 43 8.68 6.69 -14.36
C ALA A 43 10.03 7.28 -14.78
N ASP A 44 10.05 8.58 -15.08
CA ASP A 44 11.25 9.34 -15.41
C ASP A 44 11.71 10.11 -14.16
N SER A 45 12.81 9.66 -13.55
CA SER A 45 13.34 10.26 -12.33
C SER A 45 13.87 11.68 -12.53
N GLU A 46 14.41 12.00 -13.70
CA GLU A 46 14.94 13.34 -14.00
C GLU A 46 13.78 14.33 -14.08
N ARG A 47 12.70 13.95 -14.78
CA ARG A 47 11.46 14.73 -14.80
C ARG A 47 10.84 14.83 -13.39
N GLY A 48 10.86 13.74 -12.63
CA GLY A 48 10.39 13.71 -11.24
C GLY A 48 11.14 14.72 -10.35
N GLU A 49 12.46 14.81 -10.49
CA GLU A 49 13.28 15.76 -9.74
C GLU A 49 12.95 17.22 -10.10
N LEU A 50 12.70 17.52 -11.37
CA LEU A 50 12.26 18.85 -11.80
C LEU A 50 10.89 19.22 -11.20
N LEU A 51 9.94 18.29 -11.17
CA LEU A 51 8.61 18.52 -10.58
C LEU A 51 8.70 18.67 -9.05
N ALA A 52 9.57 17.90 -8.40
CA ALA A 52 9.80 17.95 -6.96
C ALA A 52 10.29 19.31 -6.47
N LEU A 53 10.87 20.16 -7.33
CA LEU A 53 11.24 21.54 -6.97
C LEU A 53 10.06 22.34 -6.43
N SER A 54 8.85 22.12 -6.94
CA SER A 54 7.63 22.77 -6.44
C SER A 54 7.28 22.29 -5.03
N CYS A 55 7.51 21.01 -4.75
CA CYS A 55 7.27 20.40 -3.44
C CYS A 55 8.33 20.81 -2.40
N ARG A 56 9.58 21.05 -2.84
CA ARG A 56 10.71 21.44 -1.97
C ARG A 56 10.49 22.78 -1.25
N VAL A 57 9.53 23.59 -1.68
CA VAL A 57 9.13 24.82 -0.96
C VAL A 57 8.53 24.49 0.41
N CYS A 58 7.84 23.36 0.53
CA CYS A 58 7.12 22.96 1.74
C CYS A 58 7.59 21.65 2.33
N HIS A 59 8.37 20.84 1.61
CA HIS A 59 8.73 19.49 2.04
C HIS A 59 10.22 19.20 1.85
N THR A 60 10.76 18.41 2.78
CA THR A 60 12.08 17.78 2.72
C THR A 60 11.96 16.33 2.24
N PHE A 61 13.07 15.75 1.76
CA PHE A 61 13.08 14.42 1.13
C PHE A 61 14.17 13.49 1.68
N GLY A 62 15.20 14.03 2.34
CA GLY A 62 16.27 13.27 2.96
C GLY A 62 15.81 12.60 4.26
N ALA A 63 16.47 11.49 4.59
CA ALA A 63 16.33 10.87 5.90
C ALA A 63 16.76 11.86 6.98
N ASP A 64 15.99 11.92 8.07
CA ASP A 64 16.25 12.75 9.25
C ASP A 64 16.28 14.27 9.00
N GLU A 65 15.85 14.73 7.82
CA GLU A 65 15.65 16.17 7.56
C GLU A 65 14.43 16.70 8.32
N GLU A 66 14.50 17.97 8.71
CA GLU A 66 13.43 18.66 9.42
C GLU A 66 12.15 18.78 8.60
N HIS A 67 11.02 18.96 9.28
CA HIS A 67 9.79 19.38 8.63
C HIS A 67 9.85 20.87 8.30
N LEU A 68 9.18 21.28 7.22
CA LEU A 68 9.04 22.70 6.87
C LEU A 68 7.58 23.11 7.11
N LEU A 69 6.95 23.74 6.12
CA LEU A 69 5.51 24.01 6.14
C LEU A 69 4.69 22.71 6.03
N GLY A 70 5.26 21.67 5.42
CA GLY A 70 4.72 20.32 5.32
C GLY A 70 5.67 19.29 5.94
N PRO A 71 5.20 18.04 6.14
CA PRO A 71 5.99 16.97 6.70
C PRO A 71 7.13 16.54 5.77
N ASN A 72 8.16 15.93 6.35
CA ASN A 72 9.19 15.26 5.57
C ASN A 72 8.60 14.08 4.78
N LEU A 73 8.98 13.97 3.50
CA LEU A 73 8.45 12.96 2.57
C LEU A 73 9.38 11.75 2.39
N HIS A 74 10.50 11.69 3.12
CA HIS A 74 11.37 10.51 3.13
C HIS A 74 10.56 9.27 3.54
N GLY A 75 10.60 8.21 2.74
CA GLY A 75 9.86 6.97 3.02
C GLY A 75 8.34 7.16 3.04
N VAL A 76 7.78 8.03 2.20
CA VAL A 76 6.33 8.25 2.12
C VAL A 76 5.57 7.02 1.61
N PHE A 77 6.13 6.26 0.67
CA PHE A 77 5.47 5.07 0.13
C PHE A 77 5.32 3.98 1.19
N GLY A 78 4.10 3.45 1.33
CA GLY A 78 3.72 2.48 2.36
C GLY A 78 3.43 3.08 3.74
N ARG A 79 3.67 4.38 3.94
CA ARG A 79 3.36 5.06 5.20
C ARG A 79 1.88 5.44 5.27
N SER A 80 1.28 5.34 6.45
CA SER A 80 -0.06 5.88 6.69
C SER A 80 -0.08 7.42 6.53
N ALA A 81 -1.18 7.96 6.04
CA ALA A 81 -1.41 9.39 6.02
C ALA A 81 -1.39 9.93 7.45
N ALA A 82 -0.99 11.19 7.59
CA ALA A 82 -0.89 11.88 8.88
C ALA A 82 -0.02 11.17 9.95
N SER A 83 0.97 10.36 9.55
CA SER A 83 1.76 9.56 10.50
C SER A 83 3.25 9.89 10.53
N ALA A 84 3.71 10.98 9.90
CA ALA A 84 5.12 11.38 10.05
C ALA A 84 5.36 11.86 11.50
N PRO A 85 6.34 11.28 12.22
CA PRO A 85 6.58 11.64 13.62
C PRO A 85 6.97 13.11 13.77
N GLY A 86 6.32 13.83 14.69
CA GLY A 86 6.69 15.22 15.00
C GLY A 86 6.10 16.28 14.06
N PHE A 87 5.20 15.91 13.15
CA PHE A 87 4.42 16.85 12.34
C PHE A 87 2.95 16.87 12.77
N GLU A 88 2.38 18.07 12.90
CA GLU A 88 0.97 18.26 13.23
C GLU A 88 0.12 18.31 11.96
N TYR A 89 -0.86 17.42 11.88
CA TYR A 89 -1.74 17.27 10.70
C TYR A 89 -3.13 17.84 10.96
N SER A 90 -3.86 18.19 9.90
CA SER A 90 -5.28 18.51 10.00
C SER A 90 -6.11 17.28 10.39
N ALA A 91 -7.27 17.50 11.00
CA ALA A 91 -8.19 16.42 11.37
C ALA A 91 -8.61 15.59 10.15
N ALA A 92 -8.87 16.24 9.01
CA ALA A 92 -9.24 15.57 7.76
C ALA A 92 -8.19 14.54 7.31
N LEU A 93 -6.90 14.85 7.45
CA LEU A 93 -5.84 13.91 7.06
C LEU A 93 -5.64 12.79 8.10
N GLN A 94 -5.89 13.08 9.38
CA GLN A 94 -5.85 12.08 10.45
C GLN A 94 -6.99 11.06 10.34
N GLU A 95 -8.17 11.51 9.92
CA GLU A 95 -9.37 10.67 9.74
C GLU A 95 -9.40 9.90 8.42
N ALA A 96 -8.49 10.21 7.49
CA ALA A 96 -8.45 9.66 6.14
C ALA A 96 -8.27 8.13 6.06
N ASP A 97 -7.70 7.52 7.12
CA ASP A 97 -7.30 6.11 7.18
C ASP A 97 -6.66 5.59 5.88
N LEU A 98 -5.72 6.38 5.34
CA LEU A 98 -5.11 6.16 4.05
C LEU A 98 -3.68 5.66 4.21
N VAL A 99 -3.25 4.76 3.33
CA VAL A 99 -1.84 4.39 3.15
C VAL A 99 -1.36 4.89 1.78
N TRP A 100 -0.22 5.56 1.74
CA TRP A 100 0.36 6.11 0.51
C TRP A 100 0.94 5.01 -0.38
N THR A 101 0.15 4.57 -1.36
CA THR A 101 0.63 3.73 -2.47
C THR A 101 0.93 4.62 -3.68
N PRO A 102 1.69 4.14 -4.69
CA PRO A 102 1.90 4.90 -5.93
C PRO A 102 0.59 5.36 -6.59
N GLU A 103 -0.43 4.51 -6.62
CA GLU A 103 -1.72 4.79 -7.27
C GLU A 103 -2.50 5.87 -6.51
N ARG A 104 -2.50 5.79 -5.17
CA ARG A 104 -3.16 6.78 -4.33
C ARG A 104 -2.43 8.12 -4.36
N LEU A 105 -1.10 8.10 -4.40
CA LEU A 105 -0.32 9.32 -4.53
C LEU A 105 -0.49 9.96 -5.91
N ASP A 106 -0.58 9.17 -6.98
CA ASP A 106 -0.87 9.67 -8.33
C ASP A 106 -2.26 10.33 -8.38
N ALA A 107 -3.29 9.65 -7.87
CA ALA A 107 -4.64 10.20 -7.78
C ALA A 107 -4.69 11.48 -6.92
N TRP A 108 -3.95 11.50 -5.80
CA TRP A 108 -3.79 12.67 -4.93
C TRP A 108 -3.16 13.85 -5.67
N LEU A 109 -2.05 13.63 -6.38
CA LEU A 109 -1.33 14.68 -7.09
C LEU A 109 -2.09 15.19 -8.30
N ALA A 110 -2.92 14.34 -8.94
CA ALA A 110 -3.75 14.74 -10.06
C ALA A 110 -4.84 15.73 -9.64
N GLN A 111 -5.55 15.46 -8.53
CA GLN A 111 -6.67 16.27 -8.06
C GLN A 111 -6.81 16.23 -6.52
N PRO A 112 -5.99 16.98 -5.78
CA PRO A 112 -5.96 16.87 -4.31
C PRO A 112 -7.28 17.29 -3.65
N ASP A 113 -7.93 18.35 -4.15
CA ASP A 113 -9.21 18.83 -3.60
C ASP A 113 -10.36 17.83 -3.73
N ASP A 114 -10.33 17.00 -4.79
CA ASP A 114 -11.35 15.98 -5.07
C ASP A 114 -11.02 14.65 -4.38
N PHE A 115 -9.74 14.33 -4.20
CA PHE A 115 -9.32 13.08 -3.56
C PHE A 115 -9.52 13.12 -2.03
N LEU A 116 -9.04 14.19 -1.39
CA LEU A 116 -9.20 14.42 0.03
C LEU A 116 -8.99 15.91 0.30
N ARG A 117 -10.07 16.61 0.62
CA ARG A 117 -9.99 18.04 0.87
C ARG A 117 -9.23 18.31 2.18
N VAL A 118 -7.93 18.61 2.10
CA VAL A 118 -7.07 18.88 3.29
C VAL A 118 -7.03 20.34 3.72
N THR A 119 -7.89 21.20 3.18
CA THR A 119 -7.90 22.62 3.54
C THR A 119 -8.01 22.78 5.06
N THR A 120 -7.15 23.64 5.62
CA THR A 120 -7.03 23.99 7.05
C THR A 120 -8.35 24.13 7.77
#